data_AF-A0A101DAZ6-F1
#
_entry.id   AF-A0A101DAZ6-F1
#
_cell.length_a   1.000
_cell.length_b   1.000
_cell.length_c   1.000
_cell.angle_alpha   90.00
_cell.angle_beta   90.00
_cell.angle_gamma   90.00
#
_symmetry.space_group_name_H-M   'P 1'
#
loop_
_entity.id
_entity.type
_entity.pdbx_description
1 polymer ?
#
loop_
_entity_poly.entity_id
_entity_poly.type
_entity_poly.pdbx_seq_one_letter_code
_entity_poly.pdbx_strand_id
1 'polypeptide(L)'
;MSDSTQKLRLGALIALVVGSMVGGGIFSLPQNIAASASAGATLIGWLITGVGMLTLAFVFQTLANRKPELDGGVYAYAKAGFGDYMGFSSAWGYWISAWIGNVSYMV
;
A
#
# COMPACT_ATOMS: atom_id res chain seq x y z
N MET A 1 19.19 28.09 -13.01
CA MET A 1 18.22 27.10 -13.51
C MET A 1 17.21 26.84 -12.43
N SER A 2 15.95 27.24 -12.60
CA SER A 2 14.87 26.87 -11.69
C SER A 2 14.37 25.49 -12.09
N ASP A 3 14.74 24.47 -11.31
CA ASP A 3 14.14 23.13 -11.40
C ASP A 3 12.65 23.25 -11.06
N SER A 4 11.80 23.36 -12.09
CA SER A 4 10.35 23.23 -11.89
C SER A 4 10.07 21.76 -11.60
N THR A 5 10.02 21.39 -10.32
CA THR A 5 9.52 20.08 -9.88
C THR A 5 8.14 19.87 -10.52
N GLN A 6 8.07 19.06 -11.58
CA GLN A 6 6.83 18.71 -12.25
C GLN A 6 6.01 17.86 -11.29
N LYS A 7 5.14 18.51 -10.51
CA LYS A 7 4.26 17.82 -9.58
C LYS A 7 3.26 17.00 -10.39
N LEU A 8 3.29 15.68 -10.18
CA LEU A 8 2.33 14.76 -10.78
C LEU A 8 0.90 15.18 -10.41
N ARG A 9 0.02 15.27 -11.40
CA ARG A 9 -1.40 15.56 -11.18
C ARG A 9 -2.04 14.37 -10.47
N LEU A 10 -3.04 14.64 -9.63
CA LEU A 10 -3.73 13.64 -8.81
C LEU A 10 -4.22 12.41 -9.61
N GLY A 11 -4.73 12.62 -10.83
CA GLY A 11 -5.13 11.52 -11.71
C GLY A 11 -3.97 10.60 -12.13
N ALA A 12 -2.78 11.15 -12.37
CA ALA A 12 -1.60 10.36 -12.72
C ALA A 12 -1.08 9.55 -11.51
N LEU A 13 -1.17 10.11 -10.29
CA LEU A 13 -0.85 9.38 -9.06
C LEU A 13 -1.83 8.21 -8.84
N ILE A 14 -3.13 8.43 -9.04
CA ILE A 14 -4.14 7.37 -8.95
C ILE A 14 -3.87 6.29 -10.00
N ALA A 15 -3.64 6.69 -11.26
CA ALA A 15 -3.36 5.74 -12.33
C ALA A 15 -2.10 4.91 -12.07
N LEU A 16 -1.05 5.51 -11.49
CA LEU A 16 0.17 4.81 -11.10
C LEU A 16 -0.11 3.73 -10.05
N VAL A 17 -0.89 4.06 -9.01
CA VAL A 17 -1.24 3.13 -7.92
C VAL A 17 -2.15 2.01 -8.43
N VAL A 18 -3.18 2.34 -9.22
CA VAL A 18 -4.07 1.32 -9.79
C VAL A 18 -3.30 0.41 -10.75
N GLY A 19 -2.42 0.99 -11.58
CA GLY A 19 -1.58 0.24 -12.51
C GLY A 19 -0.64 -0.74 -11.80
N SER A 20 0.00 -0.32 -10.70
CA SER A 20 0.88 -1.21 -9.93
C SER A 20 0.11 -2.31 -9.18
N MET A 21 -1.09 -2.02 -8.67
CA MET A 21 -1.95 -3.03 -8.03
C MET A 21 -2.46 -4.08 -9.03
N VAL A 22 -2.87 -3.65 -10.23
CA VAL A 22 -3.36 -4.56 -11.28
C VAL A 22 -2.21 -5.40 -11.85
N GLY A 23 -1.07 -4.79 -12.15
CA GLY A 23 0.13 -5.51 -12.60
C GLY A 23 0.72 -6.43 -11.53
N GLY A 24 0.39 -6.17 -10.26
CA GLY A 24 0.91 -6.87 -9.10
C GLY A 24 0.20 -8.16 -8.69
N GLY A 25 -0.82 -8.62 -9.41
CA GLY A 25 -1.43 -9.94 -9.11
C GLY A 25 -2.91 -9.93 -8.78
N ILE A 26 -3.65 -8.89 -9.20
CA ILE A 26 -5.12 -8.95 -9.19
C ILE A 26 -5.66 -10.10 -10.05
N PHE A 27 -4.87 -10.57 -11.03
CA PHE A 27 -5.22 -11.71 -11.88
C PHE A 27 -4.88 -13.07 -11.26
N SER A 28 -3.85 -13.15 -10.41
CA SER A 28 -3.38 -14.42 -9.81
C SER A 28 -4.09 -14.79 -8.51
N LEU A 29 -4.52 -13.80 -7.72
CA LEU A 29 -5.16 -14.01 -6.43
C LEU A 29 -6.57 -14.63 -6.52
N PRO A 30 -7.50 -14.12 -7.36
CA PRO A 30 -8.85 -14.69 -7.45
C PRO A 30 -8.83 -16.11 -8.00
N GLN A 31 -7.92 -16.40 -8.93
CA GLN A 31 -7.77 -17.72 -9.54
C GLN A 31 -7.33 -18.78 -8.51
N ASN A 32 -6.36 -18.46 -7.63
CA ASN A 32 -5.91 -19.37 -6.57
C ASN A 32 -6.99 -19.60 -5.49
N ILE A 33 -7.73 -18.56 -5.12
CA ILE A 33 -8.77 -18.67 -4.08
C ILE A 33 -9.99 -19.42 -4.64
N ALA A 34 -10.38 -19.17 -5.89
CA ALA A 34 -11.47 -19.91 -6.54
C ALA A 34 -11.16 -21.40 -6.75
N ALA A 35 -9.89 -21.76 -6.91
CA ALA A 35 -9.45 -23.15 -7.04
C ALA A 35 -9.50 -23.93 -5.71
N SER A 36 -9.47 -23.24 -4.56
CA SER A 36 -9.35 -23.85 -3.23
C SER A 36 -10.57 -23.67 -2.32
N ALA A 37 -11.45 -22.68 -2.59
CA ALA A 37 -12.58 -22.34 -1.74
C ALA A 37 -13.92 -22.21 -2.52
N SER A 38 -15.03 -22.50 -1.84
CA SER A 38 -16.38 -22.28 -2.39
C SER A 38 -16.62 -20.80 -2.69
N ALA A 39 -17.34 -20.50 -3.77
CA ALA A 39 -17.56 -19.13 -4.27
C ALA A 39 -18.10 -18.15 -3.19
N GLY A 40 -18.91 -18.63 -2.25
CA GLY A 40 -19.43 -17.83 -1.13
C GLY A 40 -18.35 -17.42 -0.13
N ALA A 41 -17.42 -18.32 0.21
CA ALA A 41 -16.33 -18.01 1.14
C ALA A 41 -15.34 -16.99 0.55
N THR A 42 -15.05 -17.10 -0.76
CA THR A 42 -14.19 -16.18 -1.49
C THR A 42 -14.73 -14.75 -1.50
N LEU A 43 -16.05 -14.59 -1.71
CA LEU A 43 -16.73 -13.30 -1.69
C LEU A 43 -16.66 -12.62 -0.31
N ILE A 44 -16.89 -13.38 0.76
CA ILE A 44 -16.80 -12.87 2.14
C ILE A 44 -15.36 -12.48 2.47
N GLY A 45 -14.37 -13.29 2.10
CA GLY A 45 -12.95 -12.96 2.28
C GLY A 45 -12.55 -11.68 1.55
N TRP A 46 -13.04 -11.49 0.32
CA TRP A 46 -12.83 -10.26 -0.45
C TRP A 46 -13.47 -9.04 0.20
N LEU A 47 -14.69 -9.19 0.72
CA LEU A 47 -15.38 -8.12 1.45
C LEU A 47 -14.61 -7.70 2.71
N ILE A 48 -14.20 -8.66 3.53
CA ILE A 48 -13.41 -8.38 4.74
C ILE A 48 -12.10 -7.69 4.38
N THR A 49 -11.40 -8.18 3.36
CA THR A 49 -10.13 -7.59 2.90
C THR A 49 -10.34 -6.17 2.37
N GLY A 50 -11.40 -5.94 1.58
CA GLY A 50 -11.75 -4.63 1.07
C GLY A 50 -12.07 -3.63 2.18
N VAL A 51 -12.86 -4.04 3.18
CA VAL A 51 -13.17 -3.21 4.35
C VAL A 51 -11.90 -2.89 5.15
N GLY A 52 -11.01 -3.86 5.34
CA GLY A 52 -9.71 -3.65 6.00
C GLY A 52 -8.78 -2.70 5.23
N MET A 53 -8.76 -2.78 3.90
CA MET A 53 -8.00 -1.83 3.09
C MET A 53 -8.57 -0.42 3.15
N LEU A 54 -9.90 -0.26 3.17
CA LEU A 54 -10.54 1.05 3.30
C LEU A 54 -10.23 1.70 4.64
N THR A 55 -10.28 0.96 5.75
CA THR A 55 -9.91 1.51 7.06
C THR A 55 -8.44 1.95 7.10
N LEU A 56 -7.53 1.17 6.51
CA LEU A 56 -6.13 1.58 6.35
C LEU A 56 -5.98 2.84 5.49
N ALA A 57 -6.71 2.93 4.37
CA ALA A 57 -6.69 4.10 3.50
C ALA A 57 -7.17 5.36 4.25
N PHE A 58 -8.21 5.27 5.06
CA PHE A 58 -8.69 6.40 5.88
C PHE A 58 -7.67 6.81 6.95
N VAL A 59 -6.96 5.87 7.56
CA VAL A 59 -5.88 6.18 8.51
C VAL A 59 -4.79 6.98 7.82
N PHE A 60 -4.29 6.50 6.67
CA PHE A 60 -3.26 7.22 5.90
C PHE A 60 -3.76 8.57 5.37
N GLN A 61 -5.00 8.66 4.91
CA GLN A 61 -5.60 9.92 4.48
C GLN A 61 -5.68 10.93 5.64
N THR A 62 -6.05 10.47 6.85
CA THR A 62 -6.12 11.32 8.05
C THR A 62 -4.73 11.81 8.45
N LEU A 63 -3.72 10.94 8.38
CA LEU A 63 -2.31 11.29 8.64
C LEU A 63 -1.78 12.30 7.61
N ALA A 64 -2.06 12.09 6.33
CA ALA A 64 -1.68 13.01 5.26
C ALA A 64 -2.32 14.39 5.40
N ASN A 65 -3.60 14.45 5.79
CA ASN A 65 -4.28 15.72 6.03
C ASN A 65 -3.80 16.43 7.31
N ARG A 66 -3.44 15.69 8.37
CA ARG A 66 -2.99 16.29 9.64
C ARG A 66 -1.52 16.72 9.63
N LYS A 67 -0.65 16.04 8.87
CA LYS A 67 0.78 16.38 8.76
C LYS A 67 1.21 16.45 7.30
N PRO A 68 0.76 17.47 6.55
CA PRO A 68 1.08 17.64 5.13
C PRO A 68 2.56 17.92 4.84
N GLU A 69 3.37 18.21 5.86
CA GLU A 69 4.82 18.45 5.73
C GLU A 69 5.65 17.15 5.71
N LEU A 70 5.04 15.99 6.00
CA LEU A 70 5.72 14.70 6.06
C LEU A 70 5.56 13.93 4.74
N ASP A 71 6.44 14.22 3.77
CA ASP A 71 6.44 13.60 2.43
C ASP A 71 7.16 12.24 2.35
N GLY A 72 7.59 11.66 3.48
CA GLY A 72 8.42 10.44 3.51
C GLY A 72 7.68 9.10 3.70
N GLY A 73 6.36 9.06 3.49
CA GLY A 73 5.56 7.83 3.59
C GLY A 73 5.46 7.25 5.00
N VAL A 74 5.23 5.94 5.11
CA VAL A 74 4.99 5.22 6.40
C VAL A 74 6.10 5.49 7.42
N TYR A 75 7.34 5.59 6.96
CA TYR A 75 8.51 5.89 7.78
C TYR A 75 8.46 7.29 8.40
N ALA A 76 8.14 8.31 7.61
CA ALA A 76 8.07 9.69 8.10
C ALA A 76 6.94 9.87 9.14
N TYR A 77 5.81 9.18 8.94
CA TYR A 77 4.73 9.16 9.92
C TYR A 77 5.12 8.42 11.21
N ALA A 78 5.77 7.26 11.11
CA ALA A 78 6.22 6.48 12.26
C ALA A 78 7.29 7.21 13.08
N LYS A 79 8.28 7.82 12.41
CA LYS A 79 9.33 8.63 13.04
C LYS A 79 8.75 9.87 13.74
N ALA A 80 7.80 10.56 13.12
CA ALA A 80 7.18 11.75 13.70
C ALA A 80 6.24 11.46 14.89
N GLY A 81 5.65 10.26 14.95
CA GLY A 81 4.75 9.87 16.03
C GLY A 81 5.44 9.16 17.20
N PHE A 82 6.44 8.32 16.92
CA PHE A 82 7.02 7.38 17.89
C PHE A 82 8.55 7.49 18.05
N GLY A 83 9.20 8.43 17.36
CA GLY A 83 10.64 8.66 17.43
C GLY A 83 11.47 7.78 16.48
N ASP A 84 12.78 8.00 16.48
CA ASP A 84 13.72 7.42 15.50
C ASP A 84 13.76 5.88 15.50
N TYR A 85 13.60 5.25 16.66
CA TYR A 85 13.66 3.79 16.78
C TYR A 85 12.47 3.10 16.09
N MET A 86 11.24 3.56 16.36
CA MET A 86 10.03 3.03 15.73
C MET A 86 9.93 3.40 14.24
N GLY A 87 10.47 4.57 13.85
CA GLY A 87 10.71 4.90 12.46
C GLY A 87 11.59 3.84 11.79
N PHE A 88 12.78 3.57 12.33
CA PHE A 88 13.70 2.58 11.76
C PHE A 88 13.08 1.18 11.64
N SER A 89 12.40 0.70 12.68
CA SER A 89 11.69 -0.60 12.63
C SER A 89 10.62 -0.66 11.53
N SER A 90 9.87 0.43 11.32
CA SER A 90 8.86 0.49 10.25
C SER A 90 9.47 0.46 8.84
N ALA A 91 10.60 1.16 8.63
CA ALA A 91 11.31 1.13 7.36
C ALA A 91 11.90 -0.25 7.09
N TRP A 92 12.49 -0.88 8.11
CA TRP A 92 13.03 -2.24 8.00
C TRP A 92 11.93 -3.26 7.70
N GLY A 93 10.79 -3.16 8.38
CA GLY A 93 9.62 -4.01 8.11
C GLY A 93 9.06 -3.82 6.70
N TYR A 94 8.97 -2.58 6.21
CA TYR A 94 8.57 -2.28 4.84
C TYR A 94 9.52 -2.90 3.81
N TRP A 95 10.83 -2.83 4.07
CA TRP A 95 11.84 -3.38 3.17
C TRP A 95 11.78 -4.92 3.10
N ILE A 96 11.60 -5.59 4.25
CA ILE A 96 11.37 -7.04 4.30
C ILE A 96 10.08 -7.41 3.55
N SER A 97 9.00 -6.66 3.74
CA SER A 97 7.75 -6.87 3.00
C SER A 97 7.93 -6.75 1.49
N ALA A 98 8.76 -5.80 1.03
CA ALA A 98 9.05 -5.62 -0.39
C ALA A 98 9.86 -6.79 -0.96
N TRP A 99 10.80 -7.35 -0.19
CA TRP A 99 11.54 -8.55 -0.60
C TRP A 99 10.65 -9.78 -0.70
N ILE A 100 9.82 -10.05 0.32
CA ILE A 100 8.87 -11.17 0.30
C ILE A 100 7.88 -10.99 -0.86
N GLY A 101 7.43 -9.75 -1.09
CA GLY A 101 6.61 -9.40 -2.25
C GLY A 101 7.28 -9.80 -3.55
N ASN A 102 8.52 -9.38 -3.80
CA ASN A 102 9.26 -9.76 -5.02
C ASN A 102 9.45 -11.28 -5.16
N VAL A 103 9.73 -11.99 -4.06
CA VAL A 103 9.87 -13.46 -4.08
C VAL A 103 8.53 -14.13 -4.41
N SER A 104 7.40 -13.59 -3.94
CA SER A 104 6.07 -14.14 -4.27
C SER A 104 5.69 -13.98 -5.74
N TYR A 105 6.29 -13.05 -6.48
CA TYR A 105 6.12 -12.94 -7.94
C TYR A 105 6.98 -13.93 -8.73
N MET A 106 8.03 -14.48 -8.12
CA MET A 106 8.97 -15.40 -8.79
C MET A 106 8.48 -16.86 -8.81
N VAL A 107 7.29 -17.16 -8.30
CA VAL A 107 6.66 -18.49 -8.29
C VAL A 107 5.36 -18.44 -9.07
#